data_AF-A0A1D2QA53-F1
#
_entry.id   AF-A0A1D2QA53-F1
#
_cell.length_a   1.000
_cell.length_b   1.000
_cell.length_c   1.000
_cell.angle_alpha   90.00
_cell.angle_beta   90.00
_cell.angle_gamma   90.00
#
_symmetry.space_group_name_H-M   'P 1'
#
loop_
_entity.id
_entity.type
_entity.pdbx_description
1 polymer ?
#
loop_
_entity_poly.entity_id
_entity_poly.type
_entity_poly.pdbx_seq_one_letter_code
_entity_poly.pdbx_strand_id
1 'polypeptide(L)' 'MNVALKPLIRLAITFAIVWFYSALLTPLDAGLRFIAIVVLAIPTWLVVSRALFADDDWSPFRFRRDAK' A
#
# COMPACT_ATOMS: atom_id res chain seq x y z
N MET A 1 -8.66 -17.06 -3.22
CA MET A 1 -7.48 -16.45 -3.88
C MET A 1 -6.25 -16.77 -3.04
N ASN A 2 -5.20 -17.32 -3.66
CA ASN A 2 -3.97 -17.78 -2.99
C ASN A 2 -3.50 -16.79 -1.92
N VAL A 3 -3.36 -17.26 -0.68
CA VAL A 3 -2.91 -16.48 0.50
C VAL A 3 -1.56 -15.78 0.24
N ALA A 4 -0.74 -16.32 -0.68
CA ALA A 4 0.52 -15.74 -1.13
C ALA A 4 0.39 -14.57 -2.13
N LEU A 5 -0.75 -14.38 -2.78
CA LEU A 5 -0.92 -13.37 -3.83
C LEU A 5 -1.09 -11.96 -3.25
N LYS A 6 -1.75 -11.83 -2.09
CA LYS A 6 -1.92 -10.54 -1.38
C LYS A 6 -0.61 -9.84 -1.02
N PRO A 7 0.36 -10.49 -0.34
CA PRO A 7 1.62 -9.83 -0.02
C PRO A 7 2.40 -9.46 -1.29
N LEU A 8 2.31 -10.28 -2.34
CA LEU A 8 2.98 -10.03 -3.61
C LEU A 8 2.41 -8.80 -4.33
N ILE A 9 1.08 -8.66 -4.37
CA ILE A 9 0.40 -7.46 -4.89
C ILE A 9 0.77 -6.22 -4.08
N ARG A 10 0.79 -6.31 -2.74
CA ARG A 10 1.18 -5.20 -1.87
C ARG A 10 2.61 -4.73 -2.14
N LEU A 11 3.53 -5.68 -2.37
CA LEU A 11 4.93 -5.39 -2.69
C LEU A 11 5.06 -4.74 -4.06
N ALA A 12 4.35 -5.26 -5.07
CA ALA A 12 4.32 -4.70 -6.42
C ALA A 12 3.76 -3.25 -6.43
N ILE A 13 2.70 -2.99 -5.68
CA ILE A 13 2.12 -1.64 -5.55
C ILE A 13 3.10 -0.69 -4.85
N THR A 14 3.72 -1.14 -3.76
CA THR A 14 4.70 -0.31 -3.03
C THR A 14 5.86 0.06 -3.94
N PHE A 15 6.37 -0.90 -4.72
CA PHE A 15 7.42 -0.68 -5.70
C PHE A 15 6.98 0.28 -6.81
N ALA A 16 5.77 0.11 -7.36
CA ALA A 16 5.22 0.98 -8.40
C ALA A 16 5.08 2.43 -7.93
N ILE A 17 4.59 2.64 -6.70
CA ILE A 17 4.46 3.98 -6.09
C ILE A 17 5.83 4.64 -5.94
N VAL A 18 6.81 3.94 -5.36
CA VAL A 18 8.16 4.49 -5.17
C VAL A 18 8.83 4.77 -6.51
N TRP A 19 8.72 3.87 -7.48
CA TRP A 19 9.30 4.06 -8.81
C TRP A 19 8.65 5.24 -9.54
N PHE A 20 7.32 5.37 -9.49
CA PHE A 20 6.59 6.48 -10.10
C PHE A 20 7.03 7.83 -9.52
N TYR A 21 7.08 7.97 -8.19
CA TYR A 21 7.54 9.22 -7.57
C TYR A 21 9.02 9.46 -7.79
N SER A 22 9.87 8.42 -7.80
CA SER A 22 11.29 8.59 -8.11
C SER A 22 11.51 9.05 -9.55
N ALA A 23 10.72 8.56 -10.51
CA ALA A 23 10.78 8.98 -11.91
C ALA A 23 10.24 10.40 -12.10
N LEU A 24 9.14 10.74 -11.44
CA LEU A 24 8.51 12.06 -11.51
C LEU A 24 9.38 13.16 -10.86
N LEU A 25 10.08 12.82 -9.78
CA LEU A 25 10.91 13.73 -8.99
C LEU A 25 12.40 13.63 -9.36
N THR A 26 12.73 13.00 -10.51
CA THR A 26 14.10 12.90 -11.03
C THR A 26 14.85 14.23 -11.12
N PRO A 27 14.24 15.37 -11.53
CA PRO A 27 14.96 16.64 -11.65
C PRO A 27 15.23 17.35 -10.30
N LEU A 28 14.81 16.78 -9.16
CA LEU A 28 15.02 17.36 -7.85
C LEU A 28 16.32 16.89 -7.19
N ASP A 29 16.90 17.79 -6.40
CA ASP A 29 18.05 17.53 -5.57
C ASP A 29 17.80 16.35 -4.60
N ALA A 30 18.83 15.55 -4.30
CA ALA A 30 18.66 14.23 -3.69
C ALA A 30 17.90 14.27 -2.35
N GLY A 31 18.15 15.30 -1.52
CA GLY A 31 17.45 15.50 -0.24
C GLY A 31 15.98 15.90 -0.42
N LEU A 32 15.69 16.79 -1.36
CA LEU A 32 14.33 17.23 -1.69
C LEU A 32 13.51 16.10 -2.31
N ARG A 33 14.14 15.29 -3.16
CA ARG A 33 13.53 14.10 -3.75
C ARG A 33 13.15 13.08 -2.69
N PHE A 34 14.02 12.83 -1.72
CA PHE A 34 13.71 11.91 -0.61
C PHE A 34 12.50 12.39 0.20
N ILE A 35 12.50 13.66 0.61
CA ILE A 35 11.39 14.24 1.38
C ILE A 35 10.09 14.18 0.59
N ALA A 36 10.11 14.57 -0.68
CA ALA A 36 8.93 14.54 -1.54
C ALA A 36 8.41 13.11 -1.77
N ILE A 37 9.30 12.12 -1.98
CA ILE A 37 8.90 10.71 -2.06
C ILE A 37 8.26 10.26 -0.74
N VAL A 38 8.86 10.55 0.41
CA VAL A 38 8.31 10.14 1.71
C VAL A 38 6.95 10.78 1.96
N VAL A 39 6.82 12.09 1.71
CA VAL A 39 5.58 12.85 1.94
C VAL A 39 4.46 12.43 0.98
N LEU A 40 4.76 12.04 -0.26
CA LEU A 40 3.74 11.67 -1.25
C LEU A 40 3.47 10.16 -1.30
N ALA A 41 4.50 9.33 -1.19
CA ALA A 41 4.37 7.89 -1.28
C ALA A 41 3.69 7.29 -0.05
N ILE A 42 3.95 7.80 1.17
CA ILE A 42 3.35 7.24 2.39
C ILE A 42 1.82 7.42 2.43
N PRO A 43 1.25 8.62 2.22
CA PRO A 43 -0.21 8.78 2.19
C PRO A 43 -0.84 7.98 1.04
N THR A 44 -0.21 7.99 -0.13
CA THR A 44 -0.69 7.24 -1.30
C THR A 44 -0.70 5.74 -1.02
N TRP A 45 0.35 5.21 -0.40
CA TRP A 45 0.42 3.80 0.00
C TRP A 45 -0.63 3.44 1.04
N LEU A 46 -0.90 4.32 2.01
CA LEU A 46 -1.96 4.12 3.01
C LEU A 46 -3.34 4.08 2.36
N VAL A 47 -3.65 5.03 1.47
CA VAL A 47 -4.93 5.09 0.76
C VAL A 47 -5.11 3.88 -0.15
N VAL A 48 -4.09 3.52 -0.93
CA VAL A 48 -4.14 2.38 -1.85
C VAL A 48 -4.23 1.06 -1.08
N SER A 49 -3.46 0.90 0.00
CA SER A 49 -3.56 -0.28 0.86
C SER A 49 -4.95 -0.39 1.48
N ARG A 50 -5.53 0.74 1.92
CA ARG A 50 -6.90 0.77 2.44
C ARG A 50 -7.92 0.48 1.35
N ALA A 51 -7.80 1.04 0.16
CA ALA A 51 -8.77 0.82 -0.92
C ALA A 51 -8.73 -0.61 -1.48
N LEU A 52 -7.54 -1.19 -1.64
CA LEU A 52 -7.38 -2.53 -2.23
C LEU A 52 -7.53 -3.68 -1.23
N PHE A 53 -7.31 -3.41 0.06
CA PHE A 53 -7.44 -4.41 1.13
C PHE A 53 -8.50 -4.05 2.17
N ALA A 54 -9.39 -3.09 1.90
CA ALA A 54 -10.53 -2.75 2.76
C ALA A 54 -11.46 -3.95 2.97
N ASP A 55 -11.55 -4.85 1.99
CA ASP A 55 -12.41 -6.03 2.03
C ASP A 55 -11.80 -7.21 2.80
N ASP A 56 -10.62 -7.04 3.41
CA ASP A 56 -10.17 -8.00 4.41
C ASP A 56 -10.87 -7.73 5.74
N ASP A 57 -12.06 -8.32 5.80
CA ASP A 57 -12.89 -8.68 6.94
C ASP A 57 -12.14 -9.52 8.00
N TRP A 58 -10.89 -9.15 8.33
CA TRP A 58 -10.23 -9.60 9.54
C TRP A 58 -10.87 -8.88 10.72
N SER A 59 -12.02 -9.39 11.14
CA SER A 59 -12.57 -9.20 12.47
C SER A 59 -12.36 -10.51 13.22
N PRO A 60 -11.50 -10.57 14.26
CA PRO A 60 -11.29 -11.79 15.04
C PRO A 60 -12.55 -12.24 15.81
N PHE A 61 -13.65 -11.47 15.71
CA PHE A 61 -14.90 -11.66 16.43
C PHE A 61 -16.04 -12.26 15.59
N ARG A 62 -15.84 -12.59 14.30
CA ARG A 62 -16.92 -13.16 13.46
C ARG A 62 -17.28 -14.61 13.75
N PHE A 63 -16.40 -15.38 14.39
CA PHE A 63 -16.62 -16.81 14.67
C PHE A 63 -17.79 -17.15 15.64
N ARG A 64 -18.46 -16.16 16.24
CA ARG A 64 -19.54 -16.42 17.20
C ARG A 64 -20.96 -16.25 16.64
N ARG A 65 -21.14 -15.67 15.44
CA ARG A 65 -22.49 -15.29 14.97
C ARG A 65 -23.21 -16.36 14.14
N ASP A 66 -22.51 -17.35 13.62
CA ASP A 66 -23.09 -18.35 12.70
C ASP A 66 -23.38 -19.71 13.38
N ALA A 67 -23.28 -19.78 14.71
CA ALA A 67 -23.56 -20.99 15.50
C ALA A 67 -24.99 -21.00 16.09
N LYS A 68 -26.00 -20.59 15.32
CA LYS A 68 -27.41 -20.68 15.72
C LYS A 68 -28.25 -21.39 14.68
#